data_AF-A0A522DD31-F1
#
_entry.id   AF-A0A522DD31-F1
#
_cell.length_a   1.000
_cell.length_b   1.000
_cell.length_c   1.000
_cell.angle_alpha   90.00
_cell.angle_beta   90.00
_cell.angle_gamma   90.00
#
_symmetry.space_group_name_H-M   'P 1'
#
loop_
_entity.id
_entity.type
_entity.pdbx_description
1 polymer ?
#
loop_
_entity_poly.entity_id
_entity_poly.type
_entity_poly.pdbx_seq_one_letter_code
_entity_poly.pdbx_strand_id
1 'polypeptide(L)'
;MLEEKFNDNRPLLDQVAAELTSDYESSGASKEVQGVALIGFVSDDDLTATRARVSVFSRQTSPWGDSDDTRKIFELTADEVRQLAATAPKYSFSFAKIADEFTEQEARERVVRAQRAEQWNKASQPPQQPVTVLRPLRLKPRP
;
A
#
# COMPACT_ATOMS: atom_id res chain seq x y z
N MET A 1 -18.98 -9.13 21.51
CA MET A 1 -19.71 -8.26 20.57
C MET A 1 -18.77 -8.04 19.40
N LEU A 2 -19.04 -8.71 18.27
CA LEU A 2 -18.22 -8.60 17.07
C LEU A 2 -18.52 -7.30 16.35
N GLU A 3 -17.44 -6.68 15.87
CA GLU A 3 -17.36 -5.42 15.16
C GLU A 3 -18.42 -5.25 14.09
N GLU A 4 -19.02 -4.06 14.13
CA GLU A 4 -20.09 -3.57 13.29
C GLU A 4 -19.64 -3.57 11.82
N LYS A 5 -20.28 -4.42 11.01
CA LYS A 5 -20.18 -4.35 9.55
C LYS A 5 -20.78 -3.03 9.09
N PHE A 6 -19.96 -1.98 8.98
CA PHE A 6 -20.29 -0.80 8.18
C PHE A 6 -20.25 -1.18 6.70
N ASN A 7 -21.31 -1.85 6.26
CA ASN A 7 -21.63 -2.05 4.85
C ASN A 7 -22.30 -0.78 4.33
N ASP A 8 -21.59 0.34 4.41
CA ASP A 8 -22.01 1.61 3.84
C ASP A 8 -21.62 1.57 2.36
N ASN A 9 -22.60 1.41 1.47
CA ASN A 9 -22.42 1.20 0.03
C ASN A 9 -21.95 2.49 -0.70
N ARG A 10 -21.39 3.44 0.04
CA ARG A 10 -20.73 4.65 -0.46
C ARG A 10 -19.32 4.30 -0.92
N PRO A 11 -18.86 4.83 -2.07
CA PRO A 11 -17.48 4.61 -2.51
C PRO A 11 -16.52 5.06 -1.40
N LEU A 12 -15.46 4.27 -1.16
CA LEU A 12 -14.48 4.49 -0.07
C LEU A 12 -13.94 5.91 -0.06
N LEU A 13 -13.75 6.49 -1.25
CA LEU A 13 -13.37 7.88 -1.47
C LEU A 13 -14.34 8.89 -0.83
N ASP A 14 -15.65 8.67 -0.95
CA ASP A 14 -16.70 9.54 -0.40
C ASP A 14 -16.74 9.45 1.13
N GLN A 15 -16.46 8.27 1.69
CA GLN A 15 -16.34 8.09 3.14
C GLN A 15 -15.12 8.85 3.70
N VAL A 16 -13.98 8.79 3.02
CA VAL A 16 -12.80 9.55 3.42
C VAL A 16 -13.04 11.05 3.25
N ALA A 17 -13.61 11.47 2.13
CA ALA A 17 -13.94 12.87 1.90
C ALA A 17 -14.89 13.41 2.97
N ALA A 18 -15.98 12.69 3.26
CA ALA A 18 -16.89 13.02 4.34
C ALA A 18 -16.17 13.10 5.70
N GLU A 19 -15.22 12.19 5.97
CA GLU A 19 -14.48 12.22 7.22
C GLU A 19 -13.57 13.45 7.35
N LEU A 20 -13.03 13.95 6.23
CA LEU A 20 -12.18 15.14 6.14
C LEU A 20 -12.96 16.46 6.14
N THR A 21 -14.21 16.44 5.68
CA THR A 21 -15.08 17.63 5.54
C THR A 21 -16.23 17.68 6.53
N SER A 22 -16.40 16.67 7.38
CA SER A 22 -17.48 16.62 8.36
C SER A 22 -17.22 17.62 9.49
N ASP A 23 -17.62 18.86 9.27
CA ASP A 23 -17.91 19.83 10.32
C ASP A 23 -19.16 19.34 11.08
N TYR A 24 -18.93 18.62 12.17
CA TYR A 24 -19.98 18.05 13.01
C TYR A 24 -20.64 19.15 13.85
N GLU A 25 -21.40 20.05 13.24
CA GLU A 25 -22.02 21.23 13.90
C GLU A 25 -23.40 20.94 14.53
N SER A 26 -23.72 19.69 14.84
CA SER A 26 -24.98 19.40 15.54
C SER A 26 -24.74 19.44 17.05
N SER A 27 -25.33 20.44 17.71
CA SER A 27 -25.43 20.63 19.17
C SER A 27 -24.22 21.25 19.90
N GLY A 28 -23.32 21.96 19.21
CA GLY A 28 -22.19 22.67 19.83
C GLY A 28 -20.95 21.80 20.09
N ALA A 29 -20.95 20.57 19.59
CA ALA A 29 -19.73 19.78 19.44
C ALA A 29 -18.96 20.28 18.21
N SER A 30 -17.65 20.10 18.20
CA SER A 30 -16.79 20.41 17.05
C SER A 30 -15.90 19.23 16.75
N LYS A 31 -15.73 18.90 15.47
CA LYS A 31 -14.80 17.87 15.03
C LYS A 31 -13.69 18.53 14.23
N GLU A 32 -12.46 18.39 14.71
CA GLU A 32 -11.27 18.88 14.02
C GLU A 32 -10.41 17.69 13.57
N VAL A 33 -10.21 17.57 12.26
CA VAL A 33 -9.24 16.60 11.72
C VAL A 33 -7.83 17.13 11.95
N GLN A 34 -7.12 16.48 12.87
CA GLN A 34 -5.75 16.76 13.30
C GLN A 34 -4.73 16.40 12.21
N GLY A 35 -4.98 15.33 11.44
CA GLY A 35 -4.07 14.94 10.38
C GLY A 35 -4.41 13.65 9.66
N VAL A 36 -3.67 13.40 8.60
CA VAL A 36 -3.75 12.19 7.77
C VAL A 36 -2.34 11.61 7.62
N ALA A 37 -2.19 10.30 7.80
CA ALA A 37 -0.90 9.63 7.71
C ALA A 37 -1.03 8.24 7.05
N LEU A 38 -0.03 7.87 6.25
CA LEU A 38 0.18 6.49 5.81
C LEU A 38 0.68 5.66 6.98
N ILE A 39 0.07 4.49 7.19
CA ILE A 39 0.42 3.57 8.28
C ILE A 39 0.97 2.23 7.77
N GLY A 40 0.86 1.98 6.47
CA GLY A 40 1.46 0.82 5.84
C GLY A 40 0.82 0.50 4.50
N PHE A 41 1.28 -0.59 3.90
CA PHE A 41 0.72 -1.15 2.68
C PHE A 41 0.15 -2.53 2.99
N VAL A 42 -0.99 -2.83 2.39
CA VAL A 42 -1.61 -4.14 2.43
C VAL A 42 -1.55 -4.69 1.01
N SER A 43 -0.75 -5.73 0.83
CA SER A 43 -0.73 -6.54 -0.38
C SER A 43 -1.51 -7.79 -0.06
N ASP A 44 -2.65 -7.98 -0.71
CA ASP A 44 -3.42 -9.21 -0.61
C ASP A 44 -2.90 -10.16 -1.71
N ASP A 45 -2.58 -11.41 -1.35
CA ASP A 45 -2.02 -12.38 -2.31
C ASP A 45 -3.03 -12.74 -3.42
N ASP A 46 -4.33 -12.48 -3.20
CA ASP A 46 -5.44 -12.75 -4.12
C ASP A 46 -5.80 -11.50 -4.96
N LEU A 47 -5.72 -10.30 -4.38
CA LEU A 47 -5.88 -9.04 -5.12
C LEU A 47 -4.55 -8.62 -5.75
N THR A 48 -4.50 -8.59 -7.08
CA THR A 48 -3.35 -8.11 -7.87
C THR A 48 -2.90 -6.66 -7.59
N ALA A 49 -3.49 -5.97 -6.61
CA ALA A 49 -3.29 -4.57 -6.30
C ALA A 49 -2.94 -4.35 -4.82
N THR A 50 -1.76 -3.77 -4.59
CA THR A 50 -1.36 -3.18 -3.31
C THR A 50 -2.34 -2.08 -2.93
N ARG A 51 -2.66 -1.93 -1.63
CA ARG A 51 -3.46 -0.83 -1.08
C ARG A 51 -2.67 -0.10 0.00
N ALA A 52 -2.81 1.21 0.05
CA ALA A 52 -2.28 2.04 1.13
C ALA A 52 -3.26 2.06 2.28
N ARG A 53 -2.77 1.75 3.46
CA ARG A 53 -3.52 1.87 4.70
C ARG A 53 -3.26 3.27 5.26
N VAL A 54 -4.28 4.11 5.19
CA VAL A 54 -4.22 5.53 5.59
C VAL A 54 -5.04 5.73 6.85
N SER A 55 -4.49 6.42 7.83
CA SER A 55 -5.23 6.82 9.03
C SER A 55 -5.56 8.31 9.03
N VAL A 56 -6.80 8.62 9.36
CA VAL A 56 -7.30 9.98 9.61
C VAL A 56 -7.49 10.11 11.12
N PHE A 57 -6.83 11.12 11.70
CA PHE A 57 -6.92 11.45 13.12
C PHE A 57 -7.81 12.67 13.27
N SER A 58 -8.80 12.58 14.14
CA SER A 58 -9.70 13.69 14.45
C SER A 58 -9.93 13.79 15.93
N ARG A 59 -10.02 15.02 16.43
CA ARG A 59 -10.48 15.33 17.78
C ARG A 59 -11.92 15.80 17.71
N GLN A 60 -12.77 15.20 18.52
CA GLN A 60 -14.14 15.66 18.71
C GLN A 60 -14.26 16.28 20.09
N THR A 61 -14.57 17.58 20.15
CA THR A 61 -14.83 18.29 21.39
C THR A 61 -16.34 18.41 21.59
N SER A 62 -16.81 18.01 22.77
CA SER A 62 -18.20 18.11 23.18
C SER A 62 -18.53 19.52 23.69
N PRO A 63 -19.81 19.93 23.70
CA PRO A 63 -20.23 21.25 24.19
C PRO A 63 -19.89 21.49 25.66
N TRP A 64 -19.72 20.39 26.40
CA TRP A 64 -19.43 20.36 27.85
C TRP A 64 -17.93 20.42 28.17
N GLY A 65 -17.06 20.48 27.16
CA GLY A 65 -15.60 20.64 27.31
C GLY A 65 -14.79 19.34 27.21
N ASP A 66 -15.43 18.17 27.26
CA ASP A 66 -14.76 16.89 27.02
C ASP A 66 -14.30 16.75 25.57
N SER A 67 -13.17 16.10 25.34
CA SER A 67 -12.67 15.82 24.00
C SER A 67 -12.32 14.34 23.85
N ASP A 68 -12.67 13.76 22.71
CA ASP A 68 -12.33 12.39 22.31
C ASP A 68 -11.42 12.42 21.08
N ASP A 69 -10.31 11.69 21.13
CA ASP A 69 -9.41 11.55 19.99
C ASP A 69 -9.77 10.26 19.24
N THR A 70 -10.37 10.42 18.06
CA THR A 70 -10.80 9.31 17.21
C THR A 70 -9.80 9.10 16.07
N ARG A 71 -9.52 7.82 15.76
CA ARG A 71 -8.70 7.43 14.61
C ARG A 71 -9.50 6.49 13.71
N LYS A 72 -9.70 6.88 12.46
CA LYS A 72 -10.25 6.00 11.42
C LYS A 72 -9.18 5.54 10.45
N ILE A 73 -9.29 4.31 9.99
CA ILE A 73 -8.34 3.68 9.07
C ILE A 73 -9.07 3.32 7.80
N PHE A 74 -8.47 3.67 6.66
CA PHE A 74 -8.99 3.42 5.33
C PHE A 74 -7.94 2.69 4.50
N GLU A 75 -8.38 1.79 3.64
CA GLU A 75 -7.52 1.07 2.70
C GLU A 75 -7.83 1.57 1.29
N LEU A 76 -6.89 2.32 0.72
CA LEU A 76 -7.08 3.07 -0.51
C LEU A 76 -6.15 2.55 -1.60
N THR A 77 -6.64 2.50 -2.82
CA THR A 77 -5.84 2.27 -4.02
C THR A 77 -5.02 3.51 -4.37
N ALA A 78 -3.98 3.34 -5.20
CA ALA A 78 -3.16 4.46 -5.68
C ALA A 78 -4.00 5.55 -6.37
N ASP A 79 -5.05 5.16 -7.10
CA ASP A 79 -5.93 6.08 -7.79
C ASP A 79 -6.77 6.90 -6.78
N GLU A 80 -7.36 6.25 -5.78
CA GLU A 80 -8.13 6.92 -4.73
C GLU A 80 -7.28 7.91 -3.93
N VAL A 81 -6.03 7.56 -3.61
CA VAL A 81 -5.10 8.49 -2.93
C VAL A 81 -4.82 9.73 -3.79
N ARG A 82 -4.62 9.56 -5.11
CA ARG A 82 -4.42 10.67 -6.05
C ARG A 82 -5.66 11.54 -6.18
N GLN A 83 -6.85 10.92 -6.22
CA GLN A 83 -8.11 11.64 -6.24
C GLN A 83 -8.29 12.47 -4.96
N LEU A 84 -7.98 11.92 -3.78
CA LEU A 84 -8.03 12.64 -2.50
C LEU A 84 -7.04 13.80 -2.43
N ALA A 85 -5.86 13.66 -3.04
CA ALA A 85 -4.92 14.77 -3.15
C ALA A 85 -5.50 15.96 -3.96
N ALA A 86 -6.37 15.67 -4.93
CA ALA A 86 -7.03 16.68 -5.75
C ALA A 86 -8.31 17.25 -5.11
N THR A 87 -9.08 16.43 -4.39
CA THR A 87 -10.40 16.82 -3.85
C THR A 87 -10.34 17.38 -2.43
N ALA A 88 -9.30 17.09 -1.65
CA ALA A 88 -9.12 17.57 -0.29
C ALA A 88 -7.95 18.57 -0.19
N PRO A 89 -8.10 19.84 -0.61
CA PRO A 89 -6.99 20.80 -0.71
C PRO A 89 -6.26 21.03 0.62
N LYS A 90 -6.98 21.01 1.75
CA LYS A 90 -6.40 21.14 3.11
C LYS A 90 -5.40 20.02 3.45
N TYR A 91 -5.60 18.83 2.89
CA TYR A 91 -4.78 17.64 3.13
C TYR A 91 -4.04 17.17 1.87
N SER A 92 -4.06 17.98 0.81
CA SER A 92 -3.49 17.66 -0.50
C SER A 92 -2.02 17.28 -0.41
N PHE A 93 -1.24 18.01 0.39
CA PHE A 93 0.17 17.71 0.64
C PHE A 93 0.36 16.33 1.29
N SER A 94 -0.45 15.99 2.29
CA SER A 94 -0.40 14.67 2.93
C SER A 94 -0.70 13.58 1.92
N PHE A 95 -1.80 13.68 1.17
CA PHE A 95 -2.17 12.68 0.17
C PHE A 95 -1.17 12.59 -0.99
N ALA A 96 -0.59 13.71 -1.43
CA ALA A 96 0.45 13.72 -2.45
C ALA A 96 1.70 12.96 -2.00
N LYS A 97 2.13 13.17 -0.73
CA LYS A 97 3.22 12.41 -0.14
C LYS A 97 2.90 10.91 -0.08
N ILE A 98 1.68 10.56 0.34
CA ILE A 98 1.24 9.16 0.39
C ILE A 98 1.26 8.54 -1.02
N ALA A 99 0.87 9.28 -2.06
CA ALA A 99 0.92 8.81 -3.45
C ALA A 99 2.35 8.57 -3.96
N ASP A 100 3.31 9.40 -3.53
CA ASP A 100 4.73 9.22 -3.84
C ASP A 100 5.28 7.95 -3.17
N GLU A 101 5.02 7.78 -1.86
CA GLU A 101 5.39 6.56 -1.12
C GLU A 101 4.77 5.30 -1.73
N PHE A 102 3.54 5.40 -2.23
CA PHE A 102 2.87 4.31 -2.95
C PHE A 102 3.62 3.92 -4.23
N THR A 103 4.03 4.91 -5.01
CA THR A 103 4.75 4.70 -6.27
C THR A 103 6.09 4.02 -6.00
N GLU A 104 6.79 4.43 -4.93
CA GLU A 104 8.03 3.81 -4.51
C GLU A 104 7.81 2.36 -4.04
N GLN A 105 6.74 2.10 -3.29
CA GLN A 105 6.39 0.75 -2.84
C GLN A 105 6.09 -0.18 -4.03
N GLU A 106 5.30 0.26 -5.00
CA GLU A 106 5.04 -0.53 -6.21
C GLU A 106 6.33 -0.84 -6.99
N ALA A 107 7.25 0.13 -7.09
CA ALA A 107 8.54 -0.09 -7.73
C ALA A 107 9.38 -1.14 -6.98
N ARG A 108 9.41 -1.06 -5.64
CA ARG A 108 10.09 -2.05 -4.79
C ARG A 108 9.49 -3.44 -4.96
N GLU A 109 8.17 -3.57 -4.93
CA GLU A 109 7.49 -4.86 -5.12
C GLU A 109 7.79 -5.45 -6.50
N ARG A 110 7.84 -4.65 -7.57
CA ARG A 110 8.23 -5.12 -8.91
C ARG A 110 9.67 -5.65 -8.93
N VAL A 111 10.60 -4.95 -8.30
CA VAL A 111 12.00 -5.40 -8.22
C VAL A 111 12.10 -6.72 -7.44
N VAL A 112 11.42 -6.83 -6.30
CA VAL A 112 11.40 -8.06 -5.49
C VAL A 112 10.80 -9.23 -6.28
N ARG A 113 9.70 -9.01 -7.01
CA ARG A 113 9.10 -10.05 -7.88
C ARG A 113 10.05 -10.48 -8.99
N ALA A 114 10.73 -9.53 -9.64
CA ALA A 114 11.71 -9.83 -10.68
C ALA A 114 12.90 -10.64 -10.14
N GLN A 115 13.43 -10.28 -8.96
CA GLN A 115 14.51 -11.03 -8.32
C GLN A 115 14.08 -12.44 -7.91
N ARG A 116 12.88 -12.60 -7.36
CA ARG A 116 12.34 -13.92 -7.01
C ARG A 116 12.18 -14.81 -8.25
N ALA A 117 11.72 -14.25 -9.36
CA ALA A 117 11.60 -14.96 -10.63
C ALA A 117 12.99 -15.36 -11.19
N GLU A 118 13.99 -14.48 -11.10
CA GLU A 118 15.36 -14.81 -11.52
C GLU A 118 15.98 -15.91 -10.65
N GLN A 119 15.77 -15.87 -9.33
CA GLN A 119 16.23 -16.91 -8.42
C GLN A 119 15.59 -18.27 -8.74
N TRP A 120 14.28 -18.28 -9.02
CA TRP A 120 13.59 -19.50 -9.46
C TRP A 120 14.18 -20.05 -10.77
N ASN A 121 14.45 -19.18 -11.75
CA ASN A 121 15.06 -19.59 -13.00
C ASN A 121 16.48 -20.16 -12.82
N LYS A 122 17.28 -19.59 -11.92
CA LYS A 122 18.62 -20.12 -11.58
C LYS A 122 18.54 -21.46 -10.86
N ALA A 123 17.62 -21.61 -9.90
CA ALA A 123 17.40 -22.87 -9.17
C ALA A 123 16.83 -23.98 -10.06
N SER A 124 16.11 -23.63 -11.11
CA SER A 124 15.50 -24.57 -12.06
C SER A 124 16.44 -25.01 -13.19
N GLN A 125 17.66 -24.47 -13.27
CA GLN A 125 18.66 -24.96 -14.22
C GLN A 125 19.24 -26.30 -13.73
N PRO A 126 19.19 -27.37 -14.55
CA PRO A 126 19.88 -28.61 -14.21
C PRO A 126 21.38 -28.32 -14.04
N PRO A 127 22.08 -29.02 -13.14
CA PRO A 127 23.52 -28.83 -12.97
C PRO A 127 24.19 -29.02 -14.34
N GLN A 128 24.89 -27.98 -14.80
CA GLN A 128 25.70 -28.10 -16.02
C GLN A 128 26.81 -29.10 -15.72
N GLN A 129 26.62 -30.34 -16.16
CA GLN A 129 27.68 -31.33 -16.09
C GLN A 129 28.87 -30.78 -16.86
N PRO A 130 30.09 -30.82 -16.32
CA PRO A 130 31.26 -30.43 -17.08
C PRO A 130 31.34 -31.34 -18.31
N VAL A 131 31.11 -30.78 -19.49
CA VAL A 131 31.35 -31.47 -20.76
C VAL A 131 32.82 -31.86 -20.78
N THR A 132 33.10 -33.11 -20.41
CA THR A 132 34.46 -33.65 -20.51
C THR A 132 34.71 -33.85 -21.99
N VAL A 133 35.37 -32.88 -22.61
CA VAL A 133 35.87 -33.00 -23.98
C VAL A 133 36.91 -34.11 -23.97
N LEU A 134 36.49 -35.33 -24.34
CA LEU A 134 37.40 -36.45 -24.57
C LEU A 134 38.35 -36.05 -25.69
N ARG A 135 39.59 -35.67 -25.33
CA ARG A 135 40.65 -35.41 -26.31
C ARG A 135 40.88 -36.70 -27.11
N PRO A 136 40.91 -36.66 -28.46
CA PRO A 136 41.23 -37.84 -29.25
C PRO A 136 42.65 -38.30 -28.93
N LEU A 137 42.79 -39.58 -28.52
CA LEU A 137 44.07 -40.22 -28.28
C LEU A 137 44.88 -40.25 -29.59
N ARG A 138 45.93 -39.45 -29.65
CA ARG A 138 46.88 -39.45 -30.77
C ARG A 138 47.69 -40.74 -30.71
N LEU A 139 47.28 -41.76 -31.48
CA LEU A 139 48.06 -42.97 -31.69
C LEU A 139 49.41 -42.59 -32.33
N LYS A 140 50.50 -42.83 -31.62
CA LYS A 140 51.86 -42.70 -32.18
C LYS A 140 52.12 -43.89 -33.12
N PRO A 141 52.71 -43.69 -34.31
CA PRO A 141 53.15 -44.80 -35.13
C PRO A 141 54.29 -45.54 -34.43
N ARG A 142 54.21 -46.88 -34.39
CA ARG A 142 55.31 -47.74 -33.92
C ARG A 142 56.41 -47.79 -34.99
N PRO A 143 57.70 -47.84 -34.59
CA PRO A 143 58.81 -48.09 -35.50
C PRO A 143 58.77 -49.52 -36.06
#